data_AF-A0A2N5GQC9-F1
#
_entry.id   AF-A0A2N5GQC9-F1
#
_cell.length_a   1.000
_cell.length_b   1.000
_cell.length_c   1.000
_cell.angle_alpha   90.00
_cell.angle_beta   90.00
_cell.angle_gamma   90.00
#
_symmetry.space_group_name_H-M   'P 1'
#
loop_
_entity.id
_entity.type
_entity.pdbx_description
1 polymer ?
#
loop_
_entity_poly.entity_id
_entity_poly.type
_entity_poly.pdbx_seq_one_letter_code
_entity_poly.pdbx_strand_id
1 'polypeptide(L)'
;MKDIEMNVFPTFKEDECAIIFSFHFKQEHHKIGEAVIYTTTEGFSTRYEVDKNQSEQVKETVARLDRLSVTEEYKTVSMEKIYQFLELIGVQKCFVDQEPSINYLKSRYSVQK
;
A
#
# COMPACT_ATOMS: atom_id res chain seq x y z
N MET A 1 1.47 -14.25 -21.41
CA MET A 1 1.66 -13.67 -20.06
C MET A 1 1.87 -14.83 -19.10
N LYS A 2 2.82 -14.78 -18.17
CA LYS A 2 3.01 -15.89 -17.21
C LYS A 2 1.77 -15.99 -16.32
N ASP A 3 1.17 -17.16 -16.22
CA ASP A 3 0.01 -17.35 -15.36
C ASP A 3 0.47 -17.49 -13.90
N ILE A 4 -0.10 -16.67 -13.02
CA ILE A 4 0.20 -16.66 -11.59
C ILE A 4 -1.10 -16.51 -10.80
N GLU A 5 -1.18 -17.22 -9.68
CA GLU A 5 -2.26 -17.09 -8.71
C GLU A 5 -1.93 -15.97 -7.72
N MET A 6 -2.95 -15.18 -7.35
CA MET A 6 -2.84 -14.12 -6.34
C MET A 6 -3.92 -14.33 -5.28
N ASN A 7 -3.49 -14.53 -4.03
CA ASN A 7 -4.36 -14.54 -2.87
C ASN A 7 -4.25 -13.20 -2.15
N VAL A 8 -5.39 -12.65 -1.70
CA VAL A 8 -5.47 -11.33 -1.06
C VAL A 8 -6.03 -11.48 0.34
N PHE A 9 -5.32 -10.93 1.33
CA PHE A 9 -5.72 -10.96 2.74
C PHE A 9 -5.88 -9.52 3.25
N PRO A 10 -7.12 -9.03 3.41
CA PRO A 10 -7.37 -7.73 4.02
C PRO A 10 -7.21 -7.80 5.54
N THR A 11 -6.70 -6.74 6.14
CA THR A 11 -6.65 -6.54 7.60
C THR A 11 -6.91 -5.07 7.90
N PHE A 12 -7.81 -4.79 8.85
CA PHE A 12 -8.06 -3.43 9.30
C PHE A 12 -7.12 -3.07 10.45
N LYS A 13 -6.52 -1.88 10.39
CA LYS A 13 -5.68 -1.34 11.45
C LYS A 13 -6.37 -0.14 12.07
N GLU A 14 -6.97 -0.37 13.23
CA GLU A 14 -7.82 0.61 13.95
C GLU A 14 -7.09 1.93 14.23
N ASP A 15 -5.86 1.86 14.75
CA ASP A 15 -5.06 3.04 15.12
C ASP A 15 -4.74 3.99 13.95
N GLU A 16 -4.73 3.46 12.73
CA GLU A 16 -4.40 4.22 11.51
C GLU A 16 -5.62 4.43 10.60
N CYS A 17 -6.79 3.95 10.99
CA CYS A 17 -8.00 3.92 10.16
C CYS A 17 -7.73 3.43 8.73
N ALA A 18 -6.85 2.43 8.59
CA ALA A 18 -6.32 1.98 7.32
C ALA A 18 -6.65 0.51 7.05
N ILE A 19 -6.84 0.14 5.78
CA ILE A 19 -6.93 -1.25 5.37
C ILE A 19 -5.59 -1.65 4.77
N ILE A 20 -5.01 -2.73 5.30
CA ILE A 20 -3.79 -3.35 4.80
C ILE A 20 -4.20 -4.56 3.95
N PHE A 21 -3.72 -4.63 2.72
CA PHE A 21 -3.87 -5.77 1.84
C PHE A 21 -2.53 -6.49 1.71
N SER A 22 -2.50 -7.75 2.13
CA SER A 22 -1.36 -8.65 1.92
C SER A 22 -1.64 -9.54 0.71
N PHE A 23 -0.76 -9.49 -0.28
CA PHE A 23 -0.85 -10.25 -1.52
C PHE A 23 0.15 -11.38 -1.50
N HIS A 24 -0.31 -12.61 -1.74
CA HIS A 24 0.54 -13.78 -1.82
C HIS A 24 0.48 -14.35 -3.24
N PHE A 25 1.63 -14.40 -3.90
CA PHE A 25 1.75 -14.83 -5.29
C PHE A 25 2.29 -16.25 -5.37
N LYS A 26 1.69 -17.06 -6.24
CA LYS A 26 2.13 -18.42 -6.54
C LYS A 26 2.13 -18.67 -8.05
N GLN A 27 3.03 -19.53 -8.48
CA GLN A 27 2.96 -20.18 -9.77
C GLN A 27 2.85 -21.68 -9.52
N GLU A 28 1.76 -22.29 -9.97
CA GLU A 28 1.40 -23.67 -9.61
C GLU A 28 1.44 -23.85 -8.07
N HIS A 29 2.34 -24.70 -7.57
CA HIS A 29 2.49 -25.00 -6.15
C HIS A 29 3.62 -24.20 -5.47
N HIS A 30 4.32 -23.33 -6.21
CA HIS A 30 5.48 -22.59 -5.72
C HIS A 30 5.13 -21.15 -5.37
N LYS A 31 5.49 -20.73 -4.15
CA LYS A 31 5.42 -19.32 -3.74
C LYS A 31 6.49 -18.53 -4.50
N ILE A 32 6.05 -17.52 -5.25
CA ILE A 32 6.93 -16.66 -6.07
C ILE A 32 7.11 -15.26 -5.46
N GLY A 33 6.30 -14.92 -4.45
CA GLY A 33 6.50 -13.70 -3.69
C GLY A 33 5.29 -13.21 -2.91
N GLU A 34 5.46 -12.05 -2.29
CA GLU A 34 4.44 -11.33 -1.52
C GLU A 34 4.53 -9.83 -1.77
N ALA A 35 3.41 -9.13 -1.56
CA ALA A 35 3.36 -7.68 -1.49
C ALA A 35 2.44 -7.22 -0.36
N VAL A 36 2.70 -6.01 0.15
CA VAL A 36 1.86 -5.36 1.16
C VAL A 36 1.53 -3.95 0.69
N ILE A 37 0.25 -3.61 0.69
CA ILE A 37 -0.27 -2.26 0.43
C ILE A 37 -1.12 -1.82 1.60
N TYR A 38 -1.07 -0.55 1.91
CA TYR A 38 -2.03 0.09 2.82
C TYR A 38 -2.85 1.13 2.06
N THR A 39 -4.12 1.24 2.40
CA THR A 39 -4.98 2.33 1.93
C THR A 39 -4.93 3.50 2.91
N THR A 40 -4.96 4.70 2.36
CA THR A 40 -5.10 5.94 3.11
C THR A 40 -5.95 6.91 2.30
N THR A 41 -6.40 7.97 2.92
CA THR A 41 -7.13 9.04 2.24
C THR A 41 -6.14 10.11 1.78
N GLU A 42 -6.24 10.56 0.52
CA GLU A 42 -5.44 11.66 -0.01
C GLU A 42 -5.62 12.91 0.86
N GLY A 43 -4.51 13.49 1.32
CA GLY A 43 -4.52 14.60 2.31
C GLY A 43 -4.43 14.16 3.77
N PHE A 44 -4.65 12.88 4.10
CA PHE A 44 -4.26 12.29 5.39
C PHE A 44 -2.83 11.70 5.28
N SER A 45 -1.87 12.57 4.96
CA SER A 45 -0.48 12.30 5.33
C SER A 45 -0.42 12.31 6.86
N THR A 46 0.25 11.34 7.47
CA THR A 46 0.55 11.35 8.91
C THR A 46 1.43 12.54 9.24
N ARG A 47 0.82 13.71 9.41
CA ARG A 47 1.34 14.90 10.09
C ARG A 47 0.19 15.91 10.14
N TYR A 48 -0.05 16.38 11.35
CA TYR A 48 -0.92 17.47 11.78
C TYR A 48 -0.85 18.74 10.91
N GLU A 49 -1.36 18.71 9.69
CA GLU A 49 -1.66 19.91 8.92
C GLU A 49 -3.11 19.83 8.49
N VAL A 50 -3.98 20.21 9.43
CA VAL A 50 -5.33 20.66 9.08
C VAL A 50 -5.14 22.01 8.39
N ASP A 51 -4.84 21.96 7.09
CA ASP A 51 -4.88 23.15 6.26
C ASP A 51 -6.35 23.57 6.15
N LYS A 52 -6.72 24.63 6.88
CA LYS A 52 -8.10 25.12 7.05
C LYS A 52 -8.72 25.67 5.76
N ASN A 53 -8.00 25.61 4.63
CA ASN A 53 -8.38 26.23 3.37
C ASN A 53 -8.67 25.25 2.23
N GLN A 54 -8.69 23.94 2.48
CA GLN A 54 -9.12 22.99 1.45
C GLN A 54 -10.64 22.98 1.42
N SER A 55 -11.19 23.63 0.39
CA SER A 55 -12.56 23.48 -0.08
C SER A 55 -12.92 21.99 -0.22
N GLU A 56 -14.22 21.70 -0.36
CA GLU A 56 -14.87 20.38 -0.49
C GLU A 56 -14.35 19.48 -1.65
N GLN A 57 -13.03 19.34 -1.81
CA GLN A 57 -12.43 18.32 -2.64
C GLN A 57 -12.69 16.99 -1.95
N VAL A 58 -13.47 16.15 -2.65
CA VAL A 58 -13.73 14.77 -2.28
C VAL A 58 -12.38 14.11 -1.99
N LYS A 59 -12.17 13.74 -0.72
CA LYS A 59 -10.93 13.10 -0.32
C LYS A 59 -10.90 11.70 -0.92
N GLU A 60 -10.01 11.47 -1.88
CA GLU A 60 -9.90 10.20 -2.60
C GLU A 60 -9.21 9.14 -1.74
N THR A 61 -9.62 7.87 -1.84
CA THR A 61 -8.87 6.78 -1.22
C THR A 61 -7.72 6.38 -2.15
N VAL A 62 -6.51 6.34 -1.62
CA VAL A 62 -5.29 5.98 -2.34
C VAL A 62 -4.61 4.78 -1.70
N ALA A 63 -3.93 3.99 -2.50
CA ALA A 63 -3.09 2.89 -2.06
C ALA A 63 -1.61 3.32 -2.00
N ARG A 64 -0.85 2.72 -1.10
CA ARG A 64 0.61 2.86 -1.05
C ARG A 64 1.25 1.49 -0.89
N LEU A 65 2.24 1.20 -1.72
CA LEU A 65 3.03 -0.03 -1.65
C LEU A 65 4.06 0.09 -0.53
N ASP A 66 3.91 -0.73 0.50
CA ASP A 66 4.83 -0.82 1.63
C ASP A 66 5.98 -1.79 1.34
N ARG A 67 5.64 -2.96 0.78
CA ARG A 67 6.60 -4.02 0.51
C ARG A 67 6.27 -4.73 -0.78
N LEU A 68 7.30 -5.01 -1.59
CA LEU A 68 7.22 -5.91 -2.74
C LEU A 68 8.40 -6.87 -2.70
N SER A 69 8.11 -8.15 -2.47
CA SER A 69 9.08 -9.22 -2.37
C SER A 69 8.69 -10.35 -3.32
N VAL A 70 8.87 -10.11 -4.62
CA VAL A 70 8.53 -11.03 -5.71
C VAL A 70 9.76 -11.30 -6.56
N THR A 71 9.95 -12.55 -6.97
CA THR A 71 11.03 -12.95 -7.89
C THR A 71 10.97 -12.09 -9.17
N GLU A 72 12.13 -11.60 -9.62
CA GLU A 72 12.26 -10.55 -10.65
C GLU A 72 11.38 -10.79 -11.88
N GLU A 73 11.42 -12.02 -12.39
CA GLU A 73 10.71 -12.45 -13.59
C GLU A 73 9.17 -12.47 -13.49
N TYR A 74 8.63 -12.24 -12.29
CA TYR A 74 7.18 -12.18 -12.00
C TYR A 74 6.73 -10.80 -11.47
N LYS A 75 7.65 -9.84 -11.28
CA LYS A 75 7.32 -8.53 -10.69
C LYS A 75 6.27 -7.77 -11.49
N THR A 76 6.44 -7.69 -12.81
CA THR A 76 5.52 -6.96 -13.70
C THR A 76 4.10 -7.52 -13.62
N VAL A 77 3.93 -8.83 -13.84
CA VAL A 77 2.60 -9.47 -13.82
C VAL A 77 1.96 -9.44 -12.42
N SER A 78 2.76 -9.47 -11.35
CA SER A 78 2.26 -9.34 -9.98
C SER A 78 1.70 -7.94 -9.71
N MET A 79 2.41 -6.90 -10.17
CA MET A 79 1.94 -5.52 -10.05
C MET A 79 0.70 -5.25 -10.88
N GLU A 80 0.60 -5.81 -12.09
CA GLU A 80 -0.62 -5.70 -12.92
C GLU A 80 -1.84 -6.29 -12.19
N LYS A 81 -1.70 -7.46 -11.57
CA LYS A 81 -2.78 -8.07 -10.77
C LYS A 81 -3.15 -7.24 -9.54
N ILE A 82 -2.16 -6.63 -8.88
CA ILE A 82 -2.41 -5.67 -7.80
C ILE A 82 -3.23 -4.48 -8.31
N TYR A 83 -2.84 -3.87 -9.43
CA TYR A 83 -3.58 -2.71 -9.97
C TYR A 83 -5.01 -3.07 -10.36
N GLN A 84 -5.21 -4.24 -10.99
CA GLN A 84 -6.56 -4.75 -11.28
C GLN A 84 -7.40 -4.95 -10.01
N PHE A 85 -6.80 -5.48 -8.95
CA PHE A 85 -7.47 -5.60 -7.66
C PHE A 85 -7.85 -4.24 -7.08
N LEU A 86 -6.94 -3.26 -7.11
CA LEU A 86 -7.20 -1.91 -6.61
C LEU A 86 -8.33 -1.23 -7.39
N GLU A 87 -8.32 -1.33 -8.71
CA GLU A 87 -9.39 -0.83 -9.58
C GLU A 87 -10.74 -1.47 -9.23
N LEU A 88 -10.78 -2.79 -9.01
CA LEU A 88 -11.98 -3.53 -8.62
C LEU A 88 -12.59 -3.01 -7.30
N ILE A 89 -11.75 -2.63 -6.33
CA ILE A 89 -12.19 -2.10 -5.03
C ILE A 89 -12.39 -0.57 -5.05
N GLY A 90 -12.28 0.08 -6.20
CA GLY A 90 -12.52 1.52 -6.37
C GLY A 90 -11.35 2.41 -5.94
N VAL A 91 -10.14 1.87 -5.84
CA VAL A 91 -8.92 2.64 -5.52
C VAL A 91 -8.12 2.88 -6.79
N GLN A 92 -8.17 4.12 -7.32
CA GLN A 92 -7.60 4.43 -8.64
C GLN A 92 -6.11 4.81 -8.60
N LYS A 93 -5.62 5.26 -7.46
CA LYS A 93 -4.23 5.73 -7.29
C LYS A 93 -3.45 4.77 -6.39
N CYS A 94 -2.27 4.38 -6.83
CA CYS A 94 -1.32 3.58 -6.05
C CYS A 94 0.07 4.21 -6.14
N PHE A 95 0.64 4.59 -4.99
CA PHE A 95 1.99 5.13 -4.91
C PHE A 95 2.99 4.03 -4.57
N VAL A 96 4.04 3.94 -5.38
CA VAL A 96 5.19 3.06 -5.15
C VAL A 96 6.32 3.97 -4.66
N ASP A 97 6.31 4.29 -3.37
CA ASP A 97 7.32 5.19 -2.80
C ASP A 97 8.70 4.51 -2.85
N GLN A 98 9.70 5.19 -3.43
CA GLN A 98 11.11 4.81 -3.28
C GLN A 98 11.56 5.22 -1.87
N GLU A 99 11.76 4.23 -0.99
CA GLU A 99 12.25 4.32 0.41
C GLU A 99 11.73 5.47 1.30
N PRO A 100 11.21 5.17 2.50
CA PRO A 100 10.91 6.23 3.45
C PRO A 100 12.19 6.97 3.86
N SER A 101 12.28 8.25 3.50
CA SER A 101 13.37 9.12 3.97
C SER A 101 13.53 9.00 5.50
N ILE A 102 14.78 8.83 5.94
CA ILE A 102 15.27 8.50 7.29
C ILE A 102 14.71 9.41 8.41
N ASN A 103 14.07 10.53 8.08
CA ASN A 103 13.41 11.41 9.04
C ASN A 103 12.17 10.80 9.74
N TYR A 104 11.59 9.71 9.21
CA TYR A 104 10.46 9.04 9.87
C TYR A 104 10.85 8.16 11.07
N LEU A 105 12.10 7.66 11.11
CA LEU A 105 12.56 6.82 12.23
C LEU A 105 12.93 7.63 13.48
N LYS A 106 13.26 8.92 13.35
CA LYS A 106 13.63 9.76 14.50
C LYS A 106 12.44 10.15 15.39
N SER A 107 11.20 10.18 14.87
CA SER A 107 10.05 10.57 15.70
C SER A 107 9.57 9.47 16.66
N ARG A 108 9.95 8.20 16.43
CA ARG A 108 9.57 7.07 17.31
C ARG A 108 10.52 6.82 18.48
N TYR A 109 11.68 7.47 18.53
CA TYR A 109 12.65 7.33 19.64
C TYR A 109 12.81 8.57 20.50
N SER A 110 12.04 9.63 20.26
CA SER A 110 12.00 10.78 21.17
C SER A 110 10.98 10.53 22.29
N VAL A 111 11.23 9.49 23.10
CA VAL A 111 10.60 9.35 24.42
C VAL A 111 11.47 10.07 25.44
N GLN A 112 10.94 11.20 25.91
CA GLN A 112 11.15 11.84 27.22
C GLN A 112 12.57 12.01 27.78
N LYS A 113 12.96 13.28 27.96
CA LYS A 113 13.62 13.74 29.17
C LYS A 113 12.94 15.01 29.67
#